data_AF-A0AAJ7L587-F1
#
_entry.id   AF-A0AAJ7L587-F1
#
_cell.length_a   1.000
_cell.length_b   1.000
_cell.length_c   1.000
_cell.angle_alpha   90.00
_cell.angle_beta   90.00
_cell.angle_gamma   90.00
#
_symmetry.space_group_name_H-M   'P 1'
#
loop_
_entity.id
_entity.type
_entity.pdbx_description
1 polymer ?
#
loop_
_entity_poly.entity_id
_entity_poly.type
_entity_poly.pdbx_seq_one_letter_code
_entity_poly.pdbx_strand_id
1 'polypeptide(L)'
;MPKTPSSRQMHYVTLFGQDVLSFDGNVLLCKVCEKVVSSHKKSLVKQHIEGATHKALCEKKKESGSTTVVQMKSFLGATGKQSQFHVDLCDALLSADIPLRKLDNEKLSAFLGKYCKQHVPSSITLRLHYIKSIYEGKMEYIRSFEFLLHADNLEKTNNSTIAQSFMNALNVLWPNGVHHERVLLFVTDAAPYMRKAANALQVLFPRMKHVTCAAHALHRVAEEARLLFPEVDKLVSNGKR
;
A
#
# COMPACT_ATOMS: atom_id res chain seq x y z
N MET A 1 -23.46 2.43 37.50
CA MET A 1 -22.34 3.31 37.10
C MET A 1 -21.26 2.46 36.42
N PRO A 2 -20.82 2.76 35.19
CA PRO A 2 -19.75 2.00 34.54
C PRO A 2 -18.39 2.35 35.17
N LYS A 3 -17.59 1.33 35.45
CA LYS A 3 -16.26 1.43 36.07
C LYS A 3 -15.27 2.08 35.09
N THR A 4 -14.49 3.05 35.55
CA THR A 4 -13.39 3.69 34.82
C THR A 4 -12.32 2.66 34.40
N PRO A 5 -11.67 2.83 33.23
CA PRO A 5 -10.63 1.92 32.77
C PRO A 5 -9.39 2.06 33.68
N SER A 6 -8.94 0.93 34.22
CA SER A 6 -7.84 0.85 35.17
C SER A 6 -6.52 1.34 34.56
N SER A 7 -5.97 2.44 35.09
CA SER A 7 -4.72 3.11 34.66
C SER A 7 -3.50 2.17 34.57
N ARG A 8 -3.55 1.04 35.28
CA ARG A 8 -2.47 0.06 35.41
C ARG A 8 -2.17 -0.72 34.13
N GLN A 9 -3.19 -1.11 33.36
CA GLN A 9 -3.00 -1.91 32.14
C GLN A 9 -2.40 -1.07 31.02
N MET A 10 -2.83 0.19 30.91
CA MET A 10 -2.26 1.15 29.98
C MET A 10 -0.77 1.42 30.30
N HIS A 11 -0.43 1.52 31.60
CA HIS A 11 0.95 1.64 32.04
C HIS A 11 1.83 0.43 31.61
N TYR A 12 1.29 -0.79 31.59
CA TYR A 12 2.03 -1.96 31.11
C TYR A 12 2.29 -1.92 29.60
N VAL A 13 1.36 -1.39 28.80
CA VAL A 13 1.57 -1.20 27.35
C VAL A 13 2.72 -0.22 27.09
N THR A 14 2.79 0.87 27.86
CA THR A 14 3.92 1.82 27.77
C THR A 14 5.24 1.20 28.25
N LEU A 15 5.21 0.43 29.34
CA LEU A 15 6.42 -0.11 29.98
C LEU A 15 7.05 -1.28 29.24
N PHE A 16 6.24 -2.11 28.58
CA PHE A 16 6.72 -3.31 27.86
C PHE A 16 6.67 -3.16 26.33
N GLY A 17 6.21 -2.01 25.83
CA GLY A 17 6.22 -1.66 24.41
C GLY A 17 4.86 -1.84 23.72
N GLN A 18 4.46 -0.83 22.96
CA GLN A 18 3.22 -0.82 22.17
C GLN A 18 3.24 -1.85 21.02
N ASP A 19 4.41 -2.28 20.57
CA ASP A 19 4.55 -3.31 19.54
C ASP A 19 4.33 -4.73 20.09
N VAL A 20 4.36 -4.89 21.42
CA VAL A 20 4.28 -6.17 22.12
C VAL A 20 2.91 -6.37 22.78
N LEU A 21 2.36 -5.32 23.39
CA LEU A 21 1.09 -5.35 24.12
C LEU A 21 0.07 -4.35 23.56
N SER A 22 -1.21 -4.69 23.65
CA SER A 22 -2.34 -3.78 23.40
C SER A 22 -3.38 -3.89 24.51
N PHE A 23 -4.05 -2.78 24.81
CA PHE A 23 -5.13 -2.71 25.78
C PHE A 23 -6.33 -1.99 25.18
N ASP A 24 -7.47 -2.67 25.14
CA ASP A 24 -8.72 -2.17 24.52
C ASP A 24 -9.76 -1.77 25.59
N GLY A 25 -9.31 -1.21 26.70
CA GLY A 25 -10.16 -0.79 27.82
C GLY A 25 -10.62 -1.93 28.76
N ASN A 26 -10.73 -3.17 28.25
CA ASN A 26 -11.20 -4.32 29.02
C ASN A 26 -10.15 -5.42 29.23
N VAL A 27 -9.32 -5.72 28.23
CA VAL A 27 -8.36 -6.84 28.26
C VAL A 27 -6.97 -6.41 27.78
N LEU A 28 -5.92 -6.96 28.39
CA LEU A 28 -4.53 -6.80 27.96
C LEU A 28 -4.17 -7.97 27.04
N LEU A 29 -3.82 -7.69 25.79
CA LEU A 29 -3.50 -8.68 24.76
C LEU A 29 -2.02 -8.58 24.38
N CYS A 30 -1.36 -9.71 24.20
CA CYS A 30 -0.04 -9.75 23.57
C CYS A 30 -0.18 -9.91 22.05
N LYS A 31 0.38 -8.96 21.28
CA LYS A 31 0.41 -8.96 19.81
C LYS A 31 1.36 -10.00 19.20
N VAL A 32 2.28 -10.53 20.01
CA VAL A 32 3.24 -11.58 19.59
C VAL A 32 2.64 -12.97 19.79
N CYS A 33 1.93 -13.18 20.89
CA CYS A 33 1.36 -14.47 21.26
C CYS A 33 -0.12 -14.62 20.90
N GLU A 34 -0.79 -13.55 20.49
CA GLU A 34 -2.24 -13.47 20.22
C GLU A 34 -3.12 -13.98 21.37
N LYS A 35 -2.63 -13.80 22.60
CA LYS A 35 -3.28 -14.30 23.83
C LYS A 35 -3.55 -13.16 24.80
N VAL A 36 -4.64 -13.32 25.55
CA VAL A 36 -4.95 -12.46 26.69
C VAL A 36 -3.93 -12.73 27.79
N VAL A 37 -3.31 -11.67 28.29
CA VAL A 37 -2.29 -11.71 29.35
C VAL A 37 -2.92 -11.26 30.66
N SER A 38 -2.73 -12.06 31.71
CA SER A 38 -3.17 -11.70 33.07
C SER A 38 -2.50 -10.42 33.53
N SER A 39 -3.29 -9.38 33.76
CA SER A 39 -2.80 -8.04 34.13
C SER A 39 -2.97 -7.72 35.63
N HIS A 40 -3.24 -8.73 36.45
CA HIS A 40 -3.48 -8.55 37.89
C HIS A 40 -2.21 -8.14 38.65
N LYS A 41 -1.02 -8.58 38.19
CA LYS A 41 0.29 -8.25 38.76
C LYS A 41 1.32 -8.04 37.64
N LYS A 42 2.21 -7.04 37.81
CA LYS A 42 3.29 -6.73 36.86
C LYS A 42 4.21 -7.94 36.62
N SER A 43 4.44 -8.76 37.65
CA SER A 43 5.26 -9.97 37.56
C SER A 43 4.72 -10.99 36.57
N LEU A 44 3.40 -11.12 36.41
CA LEU A 44 2.78 -12.06 35.48
C LEU A 44 2.95 -11.62 34.02
N VAL A 45 2.83 -10.32 33.76
CA VAL A 45 3.08 -9.74 32.44
C VAL A 45 4.56 -9.89 32.08
N LYS A 46 5.45 -9.63 33.04
CA LYS A 46 6.90 -9.83 32.88
C LYS A 46 7.23 -11.30 32.58
N GLN A 47 6.67 -12.24 33.35
CA GLN A 47 6.87 -13.67 33.15
C GLN A 47 6.35 -14.16 31.78
N HIS A 48 5.26 -13.59 31.28
CA HIS A 48 4.76 -13.89 29.94
C HIS A 48 5.76 -13.45 28.86
N ILE A 49 6.24 -12.21 28.92
CA ILE A 49 7.18 -11.64 27.94
C ILE A 49 8.54 -12.33 28.00
N GLU A 50 9.00 -12.69 29.20
CA GLU A 50 10.27 -13.39 29.40
C GLU A 50 10.16 -14.91 29.16
N GLY A 51 8.95 -15.42 28.91
CA GLY A 51 8.68 -16.83 28.69
C GLY A 51 9.27 -17.36 27.39
N ALA A 52 9.66 -18.64 27.39
CA ALA A 52 10.30 -19.30 26.24
C ALA A 52 9.44 -19.26 24.98
N THR A 53 8.12 -19.41 25.12
CA THR A 53 7.17 -19.35 24.00
C THR A 53 7.10 -17.97 23.35
N HIS A 54 7.09 -16.91 24.17
CA HIS A 54 7.09 -15.53 23.69
C HIS A 54 8.42 -15.19 22.99
N LYS A 55 9.56 -15.53 23.63
CA LYS A 55 10.90 -15.29 23.08
C LYS A 55 11.09 -15.98 21.71
N ALA A 56 10.70 -17.24 21.60
CA ALA A 56 10.79 -17.98 20.33
C ALA A 56 9.91 -17.35 19.21
N LEU A 57 8.72 -16.83 19.54
CA LEU A 57 7.85 -16.14 18.57
C LEU A 57 8.39 -14.74 18.22
N CYS A 58 9.02 -14.05 19.17
CA CYS A 58 9.63 -12.74 18.97
C CYS A 58 10.86 -12.83 18.07
N GLU A 59 11.69 -13.86 18.24
CA GLU A 59 12.84 -14.17 17.38
C GLU A 59 12.39 -14.46 15.94
N LYS A 60 11.35 -15.30 15.76
CA LYS A 60 10.75 -15.57 14.44
C LYS A 60 10.22 -14.30 13.75
N LYS A 61 9.67 -13.34 14.49
CA LYS A 61 9.18 -12.06 13.95
C LYS A 61 10.32 -11.11 13.54
N LYS A 62 11.50 -11.19 14.18
CA LYS A 62 12.67 -10.35 13.84
C LYS A 62 13.36 -10.81 12.56
N GLU A 63 13.32 -12.10 12.23
CA GLU A 63 13.88 -12.65 10.99
C GLU A 63 13.07 -12.27 9.74
N SER A 64 11.82 -11.82 9.90
CA SER A 64 10.95 -11.34 8.80
C SER A 64 11.16 -9.88 8.41
N GLY A 65 12.16 -9.20 8.99
CA GLY A 65 12.35 -7.75 8.90
C GLY A 65 13.25 -7.21 7.79
N SER A 66 13.86 -8.03 6.92
CA SER A 66 14.83 -7.51 5.93
C SER A 66 14.88 -8.27 4.61
N THR A 67 14.49 -7.54 3.56
CA THR A 67 15.03 -7.57 2.19
C THR A 67 14.51 -8.61 1.17
N THR A 68 14.11 -8.04 0.02
CA THR A 68 13.91 -8.58 -1.34
C THR A 68 12.64 -9.36 -1.71
N VAL A 69 11.88 -8.69 -2.59
CA VAL A 69 10.62 -9.02 -3.29
C VAL A 69 10.70 -10.29 -4.18
N VAL A 70 11.78 -11.06 -4.14
CA VAL A 70 11.98 -12.25 -5.00
C VAL A 70 11.59 -13.56 -4.30
N GLN A 71 11.42 -13.57 -2.97
CA GLN A 71 11.11 -14.81 -2.22
C GLN A 71 9.65 -14.96 -1.77
N MET A 72 8.73 -14.09 -2.18
CA MET A 72 7.31 -14.26 -1.85
C MET A 72 6.62 -15.42 -2.59
N LYS A 73 7.16 -15.88 -3.73
CA LYS A 73 6.74 -17.16 -4.33
C LYS A 73 7.13 -18.37 -3.47
N SER A 74 8.17 -18.26 -2.64
CA SER A 74 8.69 -19.36 -1.82
C SER A 74 8.03 -19.45 -0.43
N PHE A 75 7.42 -18.39 0.08
CA PHE A 75 6.75 -18.44 1.40
C PHE A 75 5.31 -18.99 1.33
N LEU A 76 4.64 -18.92 0.18
CA LEU A 76 3.38 -19.66 -0.05
C LEU A 76 3.58 -21.18 -0.09
N GLY A 77 4.82 -21.65 -0.30
CA GLY A 77 5.18 -23.07 -0.22
C GLY A 77 5.39 -23.60 1.20
N ALA A 78 5.51 -22.72 2.22
CA ALA A 78 5.91 -23.12 3.57
C ALA A 78 4.75 -23.47 4.51
N THR A 79 3.50 -23.13 4.17
CA THR A 79 2.31 -23.72 4.80
C THR A 79 1.59 -24.56 3.75
N GLY A 80 1.86 -25.86 3.68
CA GLY A 80 1.28 -26.80 2.71
C GLY A 80 -0.25 -27.01 2.82
N LYS A 81 -1.04 -25.94 2.84
CA LYS A 81 -2.50 -25.93 3.02
C LYS A 81 -3.27 -25.11 1.97
N GLN A 82 -2.60 -24.39 1.06
CA GLN A 82 -3.29 -23.67 -0.02
C GLN A 82 -3.14 -24.42 -1.33
N SER A 83 -4.26 -24.96 -1.83
CA SER A 83 -4.31 -25.61 -3.14
C SER A 83 -4.24 -24.55 -4.23
N GLN A 84 -3.33 -24.70 -5.19
CA GLN A 84 -3.23 -23.82 -6.37
C GLN A 84 -4.58 -23.76 -7.11
N PHE A 85 -5.28 -24.89 -7.19
CA PHE A 85 -6.62 -24.97 -7.77
C PHE A 85 -7.63 -24.03 -7.08
N HIS A 86 -7.56 -23.87 -5.75
CA HIS A 86 -8.47 -22.97 -5.02
C HIS A 86 -8.15 -21.49 -5.29
N VAL A 87 -6.86 -21.15 -5.41
CA VAL A 87 -6.43 -19.80 -5.78
C VAL A 87 -6.95 -19.45 -7.18
N ASP A 88 -6.69 -20.32 -8.15
CA ASP A 88 -7.06 -20.10 -9.55
C ASP A 88 -8.58 -20.03 -9.73
N LEU A 89 -9.32 -20.93 -9.06
CA LEU A 89 -10.78 -20.91 -9.08
C LEU A 89 -11.34 -19.62 -8.48
N CYS A 90 -10.80 -19.18 -7.34
CA CYS A 90 -11.26 -17.95 -6.69
C CYS A 90 -10.94 -16.72 -7.54
N ASP A 91 -9.74 -16.65 -8.14
CA ASP A 91 -9.37 -15.53 -9.00
C ASP A 91 -10.24 -15.48 -10.26
N ALA A 92 -10.48 -16.64 -10.91
CA ALA A 92 -11.34 -16.71 -12.10
C ALA A 92 -12.76 -16.20 -11.82
N LEU A 93 -13.37 -16.61 -10.70
CA LEU A 93 -14.70 -16.13 -10.32
C LEU A 93 -14.71 -14.63 -10.05
N LEU A 94 -13.73 -14.11 -9.28
CA LEU A 94 -13.65 -12.68 -8.98
C LEU A 94 -13.37 -11.84 -10.22
N SER A 95 -12.50 -12.30 -11.11
CA SER A 95 -12.17 -11.64 -12.38
C SER A 95 -13.36 -11.59 -13.34
N ALA A 96 -14.24 -12.60 -13.30
CA ALA A 96 -15.46 -12.65 -14.10
C ALA A 96 -16.68 -12.00 -13.41
N ASP A 97 -16.50 -11.33 -12.27
CA ASP A 97 -17.58 -10.78 -11.44
C ASP A 97 -18.66 -11.83 -11.06
N ILE A 98 -18.23 -13.06 -10.83
CA ILE A 98 -19.09 -14.18 -10.41
C ILE A 98 -19.04 -14.30 -8.88
N PRO A 99 -20.18 -14.13 -8.18
CA PRO A 99 -20.21 -14.25 -6.72
C PRO A 99 -19.81 -15.65 -6.23
N LEU A 100 -18.86 -15.73 -5.30
CA LEU A 100 -18.36 -16.99 -4.74
C LEU A 100 -19.45 -17.89 -4.15
N ARG A 101 -20.56 -17.32 -3.67
CA ARG A 101 -21.74 -18.07 -3.17
C ARG A 101 -22.31 -19.06 -4.19
N LYS A 102 -22.02 -18.88 -5.49
CA LYS A 102 -22.45 -19.81 -6.52
C LYS A 102 -21.81 -21.18 -6.36
N LEU A 103 -20.62 -21.28 -5.76
CA LEU A 103 -19.97 -22.56 -5.45
C LEU A 103 -20.66 -23.32 -4.31
N ASP A 104 -21.52 -22.66 -3.52
CA ASP A 104 -22.32 -23.33 -2.48
C ASP A 104 -23.52 -24.08 -3.09
N ASN A 105 -23.77 -23.95 -4.40
CA ASN A 105 -24.76 -24.76 -5.11
C ASN A 105 -24.21 -26.18 -5.33
N GLU A 106 -24.89 -27.19 -4.77
CA GLU A 106 -24.46 -28.59 -4.82
C GLU A 106 -24.28 -29.12 -6.25
N LYS A 107 -25.18 -28.78 -7.19
CA LYS A 107 -25.08 -29.26 -8.58
C LYS A 107 -23.86 -28.68 -9.29
N LEU A 108 -23.61 -27.38 -9.12
CA LEU A 108 -22.46 -26.72 -9.71
C LEU A 108 -21.15 -27.24 -9.10
N SER A 109 -21.10 -27.34 -7.77
CA SER A 109 -19.93 -27.85 -7.05
C SER A 109 -19.61 -29.30 -7.44
N ALA A 110 -20.62 -30.17 -7.51
CA ALA A 110 -20.45 -31.56 -7.95
C ALA A 110 -20.01 -31.66 -9.41
N PHE A 111 -20.57 -30.82 -10.30
CA PHE A 111 -20.15 -30.75 -11.70
C PHE A 111 -18.67 -30.37 -11.82
N LEU A 112 -18.25 -29.29 -11.16
CA LEU A 112 -16.85 -28.83 -11.17
C LEU A 112 -15.93 -29.88 -10.55
N GLY A 113 -16.31 -30.46 -9.41
CA GLY A 113 -15.52 -31.51 -8.75
C GLY A 113 -15.33 -32.75 -9.62
N LYS A 114 -16.38 -33.17 -10.35
CA LYS A 114 -16.33 -34.30 -11.28
C LYS A 114 -15.33 -34.08 -12.41
N TYR A 115 -15.38 -32.93 -13.08
CA TYR A 115 -14.57 -32.68 -14.27
C TYR A 115 -13.16 -32.16 -13.96
N CYS A 116 -12.98 -31.40 -12.87
CA CYS A 116 -11.67 -30.89 -12.46
C CYS A 116 -10.86 -31.90 -11.64
N LYS A 117 -11.47 -33.00 -11.17
CA LYS A 117 -10.84 -34.03 -10.30
C LYS A 117 -10.19 -33.43 -9.04
N GLN A 118 -10.78 -32.37 -8.52
CA GLN A 118 -10.35 -31.64 -7.33
C GLN A 118 -11.56 -31.34 -6.46
N HIS A 119 -11.39 -31.31 -5.15
CA HIS A 119 -12.46 -30.90 -4.24
C HIS A 119 -12.74 -29.40 -4.42
N VAL A 120 -13.99 -29.02 -4.62
CA VAL A 120 -14.39 -27.62 -4.79
C VAL A 120 -14.59 -26.98 -3.41
N PRO A 121 -13.88 -25.89 -3.08
CA PRO A 121 -14.01 -25.22 -1.79
C PRO A 121 -15.35 -24.48 -1.68
N SER A 122 -15.89 -24.39 -0.46
CA SER A 122 -17.08 -23.57 -0.20
C SER A 122 -16.76 -22.07 -0.29
N SER A 123 -17.78 -21.24 -0.43
CA SER A 123 -17.60 -19.80 -0.49
C SER A 123 -17.00 -19.22 0.80
N ILE A 124 -17.21 -19.87 1.94
CA ILE A 124 -16.61 -19.49 3.23
C ILE A 124 -15.11 -19.75 3.22
N THR A 125 -14.69 -20.93 2.76
CA THR A 125 -13.27 -21.29 2.67
C THR A 125 -12.51 -20.31 1.78
N LEU A 126 -13.08 -19.95 0.62
CA LEU A 126 -12.47 -18.98 -0.29
C LEU A 126 -12.35 -17.59 0.34
N ARG A 127 -13.41 -17.11 0.99
CA ARG A 127 -13.41 -15.79 1.67
C ARG A 127 -12.36 -15.69 2.77
N LEU A 128 -12.25 -16.72 3.60
CA LEU A 128 -11.36 -16.69 4.78
C LEU A 128 -9.88 -16.83 4.42
N HIS A 129 -9.56 -17.62 3.39
CA HIS A 129 -8.17 -18.03 3.18
C HIS A 129 -7.55 -17.54 1.87
N TYR A 130 -8.35 -17.17 0.87
CA TYR A 130 -7.84 -16.93 -0.50
C TYR A 130 -8.13 -15.52 -1.02
N ILE A 131 -9.26 -14.90 -0.65
CA ILE A 131 -9.59 -13.54 -1.13
C ILE A 131 -8.50 -12.53 -0.80
N LYS A 132 -7.97 -12.58 0.43
CA LYS A 132 -6.99 -11.58 0.88
C LYS A 132 -5.75 -11.57 -0.01
N SER A 133 -5.15 -12.73 -0.28
CA SER A 133 -3.94 -12.82 -1.11
C SER A 133 -4.20 -12.44 -2.56
N ILE A 134 -5.35 -12.83 -3.13
CA ILE A 134 -5.74 -12.45 -4.49
C ILE A 134 -5.95 -10.93 -4.59
N TYR A 135 -6.64 -10.33 -3.62
CA TYR A 135 -6.86 -8.90 -3.58
C TYR A 135 -5.53 -8.12 -3.45
N GLU A 136 -4.66 -8.55 -2.53
CA GLU A 136 -3.33 -7.94 -2.36
C GLU A 136 -2.52 -8.02 -3.66
N GLY A 137 -2.50 -9.17 -4.33
CA GLY A 137 -1.84 -9.34 -5.63
C GLY A 137 -2.42 -8.43 -6.72
N LYS A 138 -3.76 -8.30 -6.81
CA LYS A 138 -4.39 -7.36 -7.75
C LYS A 138 -4.08 -5.91 -7.43
N MET A 139 -4.02 -5.54 -6.15
CA MET A 139 -3.64 -4.19 -5.74
C MET A 139 -2.18 -3.88 -6.08
N GLU A 140 -1.27 -4.83 -5.92
CA GLU A 140 0.12 -4.69 -6.36
C GLU A 140 0.22 -4.55 -7.88
N TYR A 141 -0.51 -5.38 -8.63
CA TYR A 141 -0.60 -5.24 -10.08
C TYR A 141 -1.10 -3.86 -10.49
N ILE A 142 -2.22 -3.38 -9.92
CA ILE A 142 -2.75 -2.05 -10.24
C ILE A 142 -1.73 -0.95 -9.86
N ARG A 143 -1.07 -1.05 -8.71
CA ARG A 143 -0.04 -0.09 -8.29
C ARG A 143 1.19 -0.07 -9.19
N SER A 144 1.39 -1.09 -10.03
CA SER A 144 2.48 -1.13 -11.01
C SER A 144 2.19 -0.32 -12.28
N PHE A 145 0.96 0.16 -12.47
CA PHE A 145 0.58 0.99 -13.61
C PHE A 145 0.51 2.46 -13.26
N GLU A 146 0.82 3.28 -14.26
CA GLU A 146 0.60 4.72 -14.26
C GLU A 146 -0.79 5.00 -14.84
N PHE A 147 -1.57 5.84 -14.18
CA PHE A 147 -2.90 6.24 -14.64
C PHE A 147 -3.00 7.75 -14.76
N LEU A 148 -3.61 8.22 -15.85
CA LEU A 148 -4.03 9.60 -15.95
C LEU A 148 -5.25 9.81 -15.04
N LEU A 149 -5.03 10.50 -13.92
CA LEU A 149 -6.07 10.77 -12.94
C LEU A 149 -6.98 11.94 -13.35
N HIS A 150 -6.38 13.00 -13.89
CA HIS A 150 -7.06 14.25 -14.17
C HIS A 150 -6.34 15.01 -15.28
N ALA A 151 -7.12 15.64 -16.17
CA ALA A 151 -6.64 16.57 -17.17
C ALA A 151 -7.58 17.78 -17.16
N ASP A 152 -6.99 18.97 -17.24
CA ASP A 152 -7.69 20.24 -17.04
C ASP A 152 -7.28 21.23 -18.11
N ASN A 153 -8.21 22.08 -18.53
CA ASN A 153 -7.94 23.16 -19.49
C ASN A 153 -8.02 24.51 -18.77
N LEU A 154 -6.87 25.15 -18.58
CA LEU A 154 -6.77 26.38 -17.80
C LEU A 154 -6.72 27.60 -18.73
N GLU A 155 -7.67 28.53 -18.59
CA GLU A 155 -7.67 29.81 -19.31
C GLU A 155 -6.42 30.66 -19.04
N LYS A 156 -5.86 30.53 -17.82
CA LYS A 156 -4.62 31.19 -17.38
C LYS A 156 -3.74 30.23 -16.61
N THR A 157 -2.46 30.18 -16.97
CA THR A 157 -1.48 29.33 -16.29
C THR A 157 -0.66 30.17 -15.31
N ASN A 158 -0.92 30.00 -14.01
CA ASN A 158 -0.15 30.63 -12.95
C ASN A 158 -0.08 29.69 -11.73
N ASN A 159 0.63 30.11 -10.67
CA ASN A 159 0.87 29.24 -9.52
C ASN A 159 -0.42 28.81 -8.80
N SER A 160 -1.44 29.68 -8.73
CA SER A 160 -2.68 29.38 -8.03
C SER A 160 -3.58 28.46 -8.85
N THR A 161 -3.67 28.68 -10.16
CA THR A 161 -4.48 27.81 -11.04
C THR A 161 -3.92 26.39 -11.11
N ILE A 162 -2.59 26.24 -11.12
CA ILE A 162 -1.93 24.93 -11.03
C ILE A 162 -2.22 24.26 -9.69
N ALA A 163 -2.07 24.97 -8.56
CA ALA A 163 -2.35 24.41 -7.25
C ALA A 163 -3.82 23.98 -7.10
N GLN A 164 -4.75 24.75 -7.67
CA GLN A 164 -6.16 24.41 -7.68
C GLN A 164 -6.45 23.16 -8.52
N SER A 165 -5.92 23.08 -9.74
CA SER A 165 -6.08 21.90 -10.60
C SER A 165 -5.50 20.63 -9.94
N PHE A 166 -4.36 20.77 -9.26
CA PHE A 166 -3.79 19.69 -8.45
C PHE A 166 -4.73 19.22 -7.33
N MET A 167 -5.34 20.15 -6.58
CA MET A 167 -6.30 19.81 -5.53
C MET A 167 -7.57 19.17 -6.09
N ASN A 168 -8.06 19.62 -7.25
CA ASN A 168 -9.20 19.01 -7.93
C ASN A 168 -8.92 17.56 -8.29
N ALA A 169 -7.73 17.26 -8.82
CA ALA A 169 -7.30 15.89 -9.11
C ALA A 169 -7.30 15.01 -7.84
N LEU A 170 -6.78 15.52 -6.72
CA LEU A 170 -6.77 14.77 -5.46
C LEU A 170 -8.16 14.53 -4.88
N ASN A 171 -9.11 15.44 -5.09
CA ASN A 171 -10.50 15.24 -4.67
C ASN A 171 -11.21 14.16 -5.51
N VAL A 172 -10.84 13.99 -6.78
CA VAL A 172 -11.30 12.84 -7.58
C VAL A 172 -10.78 11.53 -7.01
N LEU A 173 -9.51 11.49 -6.60
CA LEU A 173 -8.88 10.30 -6.02
C LEU A 173 -9.41 9.96 -4.62
N TRP A 174 -9.65 10.99 -3.79
CA TRP A 174 -10.08 10.85 -2.40
C TRP A 174 -11.31 11.72 -2.10
N PRO A 175 -12.52 11.29 -2.51
CA PRO A 175 -13.74 12.07 -2.36
C PRO A 175 -14.15 12.32 -0.89
N ASN A 176 -13.65 11.49 0.03
CA ASN A 176 -13.94 11.57 1.46
C ASN A 176 -12.86 12.33 2.26
N GLY A 177 -11.95 13.03 1.59
CA GLY A 177 -10.91 13.84 2.21
C GLY A 177 -9.51 13.49 1.72
N VAL A 178 -8.74 14.53 1.42
CA VAL A 178 -7.39 14.40 0.85
C VAL A 178 -6.41 13.82 1.88
N HIS A 179 -5.68 12.78 1.48
CA HIS A 179 -4.62 12.19 2.31
C HIS A 179 -3.29 12.91 2.11
N HIS A 180 -3.10 14.03 2.82
CA HIS A 180 -1.94 14.91 2.69
C HIS A 180 -0.57 14.24 2.85
N GLU A 181 -0.45 13.24 3.72
CA GLU A 181 0.80 12.49 3.96
C GLU A 181 1.14 11.48 2.85
N ARG A 182 0.21 11.20 1.93
CA ARG A 182 0.38 10.22 0.85
C ARG A 182 0.86 10.82 -0.46
N VAL A 183 0.94 12.14 -0.56
CA VAL A 183 1.52 12.83 -1.71
C VAL A 183 3.01 12.98 -1.48
N LEU A 184 3.81 12.24 -2.25
CA LEU A 184 5.26 12.12 -2.00
C LEU A 184 6.11 12.91 -2.99
N LEU A 185 5.65 13.06 -4.23
CA LEU A 185 6.45 13.63 -5.30
C LEU A 185 5.59 14.50 -6.20
N PHE A 186 6.11 15.69 -6.53
CA PHE A 186 5.52 16.59 -7.51
C PHE A 186 6.59 16.88 -8.56
N VAL A 187 6.40 16.35 -9.76
CA VAL A 187 7.34 16.49 -10.88
C VAL A 187 6.77 17.48 -11.89
N THR A 188 7.45 18.61 -12.08
CA THR A 188 7.01 19.66 -13.01
C THR A 188 8.20 20.26 -13.74
N ASP A 189 7.96 21.10 -14.75
CA ASP A 189 9.05 21.87 -15.37
C ASP A 189 9.72 22.84 -14.37
N ALA A 190 10.82 23.48 -14.78
CA ALA A 190 11.50 24.46 -13.93
C ALA A 190 10.92 25.88 -14.05
N ALA A 191 9.71 26.06 -14.60
CA ALA A 191 9.12 27.38 -14.77
C ALA A 191 8.91 28.06 -13.40
N PRO A 192 9.08 29.39 -13.29
CA PRO A 192 8.94 30.09 -12.01
C PRO A 192 7.58 29.88 -11.34
N TYR A 193 6.48 29.84 -12.11
CA TYR A 193 5.14 29.64 -11.56
C TYR A 193 4.93 28.21 -11.03
N MET A 194 5.55 27.19 -11.64
CA MET A 194 5.52 25.80 -11.15
C MET A 194 6.27 25.65 -9.83
N ARG A 195 7.46 26.25 -9.71
CA ARG A 195 8.20 26.30 -8.44
C ARG A 195 7.43 27.02 -7.34
N LYS A 196 6.77 28.13 -7.68
CA LYS A 196 5.92 28.86 -6.74
C LYS A 196 4.69 28.05 -6.31
N ALA A 197 4.05 27.32 -7.23
CA ALA A 197 2.96 26.41 -6.91
C ALA A 197 3.43 25.26 -6.00
N ALA A 198 4.57 24.65 -6.32
CA ALA A 198 5.15 23.58 -5.53
C ALA A 198 5.45 24.02 -4.08
N ASN A 199 6.05 25.20 -3.91
CA ASN A 199 6.32 25.76 -2.58
C ASN A 199 5.03 25.99 -1.79
N ALA A 200 3.97 26.50 -2.44
CA ALA A 200 2.67 26.68 -1.79
C ALA A 200 2.03 25.34 -1.38
N LEU A 201 2.09 24.35 -2.27
CA LEU A 201 1.56 23.01 -2.02
C LEU A 201 2.34 22.26 -0.93
N GLN A 202 3.66 22.44 -0.82
CA GLN A 202 4.47 21.80 0.23
C GLN A 202 4.02 22.17 1.65
N VAL A 203 3.39 23.32 1.84
CA VAL A 203 2.78 23.70 3.12
C VAL A 203 1.61 22.76 3.48
N LEU A 204 0.84 22.32 2.48
CA LEU A 204 -0.30 21.41 2.63
C LEU A 204 0.09 19.94 2.56
N PHE A 205 1.22 19.62 1.94
CA PHE A 205 1.70 18.24 1.70
C PHE A 205 3.12 18.09 2.25
N PRO A 206 3.29 17.86 3.56
CA PRO A 206 4.58 17.98 4.24
C PRO A 206 5.61 16.94 3.80
N ARG A 207 5.18 15.78 3.27
CA ARG A 207 6.06 14.74 2.72
C ARG A 207 6.39 14.92 1.24
N MET A 208 5.74 15.87 0.57
CA MET A 208 5.91 16.07 -0.87
C MET A 208 7.25 16.72 -1.19
N LYS A 209 8.01 16.11 -2.10
CA LYS A 209 9.21 16.71 -2.70
C LYS A 209 8.91 17.21 -4.10
N HIS A 210 9.38 18.43 -4.39
CA HIS A 210 9.33 18.99 -5.74
C HIS A 210 10.60 18.61 -6.49
N VAL A 211 10.44 18.06 -7.70
CA VAL A 211 11.55 17.70 -8.59
C VAL A 211 11.31 18.29 -9.97
N THR A 212 12.36 18.82 -10.58
CA THR A 212 12.30 19.30 -11.96
C THR A 212 12.29 18.10 -12.92
N CYS A 213 11.39 18.13 -13.90
CA CYS A 213 11.30 17.12 -14.95
C CYS A 213 12.63 16.99 -15.71
N ALA A 214 13.12 15.75 -15.83
CA ALA A 214 14.38 15.46 -16.54
C ALA A 214 14.34 15.89 -18.01
N ALA A 215 13.18 15.80 -18.67
CA ALA A 215 13.02 16.29 -20.05
C ALA A 215 13.33 17.79 -20.17
N HIS A 216 12.93 18.59 -19.16
CA HIS A 216 13.24 20.01 -19.13
C HIS A 216 14.73 20.28 -18.89
N ALA A 217 15.38 19.48 -18.03
CA ALA A 217 16.83 19.57 -17.82
C ALA A 217 17.60 19.25 -19.11
N LEU A 218 17.22 18.18 -19.81
CA LEU A 218 17.78 17.81 -21.11
C LEU A 218 17.57 18.91 -22.16
N HIS A 219 16.37 19.49 -22.22
CA HIS A 219 16.08 20.60 -23.13
C HIS A 219 17.00 21.80 -22.87
N ARG A 220 17.25 22.16 -21.61
CA ARG A 220 18.18 23.25 -21.26
C ARG A 220 19.62 22.96 -21.67
N VAL A 221 20.11 21.73 -21.45
CA VAL A 221 21.44 21.33 -21.88
C VAL A 221 21.57 21.39 -23.40
N ALA A 222 20.52 20.96 -24.11
CA ALA A 222 20.47 21.07 -25.57
C ALA A 222 20.53 22.52 -26.04
N GLU A 223 19.76 23.43 -25.42
CA GLU A 223 19.80 24.86 -25.77
C GLU A 223 21.18 25.48 -25.51
N GLU A 224 21.83 25.15 -24.39
CA GLU A 224 23.20 25.63 -24.11
C GLU A 224 24.21 25.11 -25.14
N ALA A 225 24.11 23.84 -25.55
CA ALA A 225 24.96 23.29 -26.59
C ALA A 225 24.76 24.03 -27.93
N ARG A 226 23.54 24.44 -28.27
CA ARG A 226 23.26 25.23 -29.48
C ARG A 226 23.92 26.59 -29.43
N LEU A 227 23.92 27.25 -28.26
CA LEU A 227 24.61 28.53 -28.06
C LEU A 227 26.13 28.41 -28.19
N LEU A 228 26.72 27.32 -27.69
CA LEU A 228 28.16 27.08 -27.75
C LEU A 228 28.65 26.68 -29.15
N PHE A 229 27.80 26.06 -29.98
CA PHE A 229 28.14 25.55 -31.31
C PHE A 229 27.23 26.11 -32.41
N PRO A 230 27.28 27.43 -32.71
CA PRO A 230 26.36 28.09 -33.64
C PRO A 230 26.45 27.58 -35.08
N GLU A 231 27.63 27.15 -35.55
CA GLU A 231 27.80 26.57 -36.90
C GLU A 231 27.12 25.20 -37.04
N VAL A 232 27.15 24.39 -35.97
CA VAL A 232 26.44 23.10 -35.93
C VAL A 232 24.93 23.35 -35.89
N ASP A 233 24.47 24.31 -35.07
CA ASP A 233 23.05 24.70 -35.04
C ASP A 233 22.55 25.21 -36.40
N LYS A 234 23.37 26.02 -37.09
CA LYS A 234 23.09 26.47 -38.47
C LYS A 234 23.03 25.31 -39.46
N LEU A 235 23.92 24.33 -39.37
CA LEU A 235 23.88 23.14 -40.22
C LEU A 235 22.61 22.32 -39.97
N VAL A 236 22.27 22.05 -38.71
CA VAL A 236 21.09 21.27 -38.31
C VAL A 236 19.79 21.98 -38.71
N SER A 237 19.70 23.29 -38.51
CA SER A 237 18.52 24.09 -38.87
C SER A 237 18.26 24.11 -40.39
N ASN A 238 19.31 24.04 -41.20
CA ASN A 238 19.20 23.91 -42.67
C ASN A 238 18.91 22.46 -43.14
N GLY A 239 18.94 21.48 -42.24
CA GLY A 239 18.64 20.08 -42.52
C GLY A 239 17.15 19.71 -42.47
N LYS A 240 16.27 20.64 -42.06
CA LYS A 240 14.81 20.44 -42.13
C LYS A 240 14.36 20.49 -43.60
N ARG A 241 14.23 19.31 -44.22
CA ARG A 241 13.39 19.10 -45.41
C ARG A 241 11.95 18.87 -45.01
#